data_AF-A0A014N4U9-F1
#
_entry.id   AF-A0A014N4U9-F1
#
_cell.length_a   1.000
_cell.length_b   1.000
_cell.length_c   1.000
_cell.angle_alpha   90.00
_cell.angle_beta   90.00
_cell.angle_gamma   90.00
#
_symmetry.space_group_name_H-M   'P 1'
#
loop_
_entity.id
_entity.type
_entity.pdbx_description
1 polymer ?
#
loop_
_entity_poly.entity_id
_entity_poly.type
_entity_poly.pdbx_seq_one_letter_code
_entity_poly.pdbx_strand_id
1 'polypeptide(L)'
;MFTRNWVDTVENVVGVVEALASSLFRAAVPNAASLLNGKGAIFQRLDHMADLIVTASFPDLRTALGSQTWQRLLETWAARHVFTHNDGIVDEKYLIKVPGSSAQNGQRLVLTETMCRSALDDAKALCETLVDVLR
;
A
#
# COMPACT_ATOMS: atom_id res chain seq x y z
N MET A 1 -14.37 19.80 -10.26
CA MET A 1 -13.91 19.55 -8.87
C MET A 1 -14.13 18.06 -8.58
N PHE A 2 -13.12 17.22 -8.82
CA PHE A 2 -13.15 15.76 -8.63
C PHE A 2 -12.10 15.30 -7.59
N THR A 3 -11.34 16.24 -7.02
CA THR A 3 -10.19 16.01 -6.16
C THR A 3 -10.52 15.26 -4.87
N ARG A 4 -11.70 15.49 -4.28
CA ARG A 4 -12.10 14.78 -3.07
C ARG A 4 -12.38 13.29 -3.34
N ASN A 5 -13.11 12.97 -4.40
CA ASN A 5 -13.39 11.58 -4.77
C ASN A 5 -12.12 10.78 -5.06
N TRP A 6 -11.10 11.43 -5.63
CA TRP A 6 -9.79 10.84 -5.89
C TRP A 6 -9.02 10.51 -4.61
N VAL A 7 -9.02 11.42 -3.64
CA VAL A 7 -8.42 11.18 -2.31
C VAL A 7 -9.12 10.02 -1.62
N ASP A 8 -10.45 10.08 -1.55
CA ASP A 8 -11.26 9.02 -0.91
C ASP A 8 -11.01 7.65 -1.59
N THR A 9 -10.81 7.63 -2.91
CA THR A 9 -10.47 6.40 -3.64
C THR A 9 -9.12 5.83 -3.19
N VAL A 10 -8.07 6.65 -3.14
CA VAL A 10 -6.73 6.21 -2.72
C VAL A 10 -6.74 5.71 -1.27
N GLU A 11 -7.49 6.37 -0.38
CA GLU A 11 -7.62 5.94 1.01
C GLU A 11 -8.34 4.59 1.15
N ASN A 12 -9.46 4.42 0.44
CA ASN A 12 -10.26 3.20 0.49
C ASN A 12 -9.53 1.99 -0.08
N VAL A 13 -8.74 2.18 -1.15
CA VAL A 13 -7.96 1.10 -1.78
C VAL A 13 -6.99 0.44 -0.79
N VAL A 14 -6.32 1.23 0.04
CA VAL A 14 -5.41 0.69 1.06
C VAL A 14 -6.17 -0.12 2.12
N GLY A 15 -7.37 0.33 2.51
CA GLY A 15 -8.22 -0.41 3.45
C GLY A 15 -8.69 -1.76 2.90
N VAL A 16 -9.00 -1.85 1.60
CA VAL A 16 -9.36 -3.12 0.93
C VAL A 16 -8.20 -4.11 0.97
N VAL A 17 -7.00 -3.67 0.59
CA VAL A 17 -5.79 -4.50 0.59
C VAL A 17 -5.47 -4.97 2.01
N GLU A 18 -5.55 -4.08 3.00
CA GLU A 18 -5.32 -4.42 4.40
C GLU A 18 -6.25 -5.53 4.89
N ALA A 19 -7.56 -5.38 4.67
CA ALA A 19 -8.56 -6.32 5.12
C ALA A 19 -8.35 -7.70 4.48
N LEU A 20 -8.10 -7.74 3.18
CA LEU A 20 -7.84 -8.97 2.45
C LEU A 20 -6.56 -9.66 2.92
N ALA A 21 -5.44 -8.93 2.98
CA ALA A 21 -4.15 -9.47 3.38
C ALA A 21 -4.19 -10.03 4.82
N SER A 22 -4.83 -9.31 5.74
CA SER A 22 -5.01 -9.76 7.13
C SER A 22 -5.82 -11.05 7.21
N SER A 23 -6.90 -11.16 6.44
CA SER A 23 -7.74 -12.35 6.39
C SER A 23 -7.00 -13.56 5.82
N LEU A 24 -6.36 -13.39 4.66
CA LEU A 24 -5.61 -14.46 3.99
C LEU A 24 -4.44 -14.94 4.85
N PHE A 25 -3.65 -14.02 5.40
CA PHE A 25 -2.49 -14.38 6.23
C PHE A 25 -2.91 -15.17 7.48
N ARG A 26 -4.00 -14.77 8.15
CA ARG A 26 -4.52 -15.49 9.32
C ARG A 26 -5.06 -16.88 8.98
N ALA A 27 -5.59 -17.06 7.77
CA ALA A 27 -6.04 -18.36 7.30
C ALA A 27 -4.88 -19.28 6.91
N ALA A 28 -3.85 -18.72 6.26
CA ALA A 28 -2.72 -19.46 5.71
C ALA A 28 -1.66 -19.84 6.76
N VAL A 29 -1.52 -19.05 7.83
CA VAL A 29 -0.40 -19.17 8.79
C VAL A 29 -0.89 -19.72 10.13
N PRO A 30 -0.56 -20.98 10.50
CA PRO A 30 -1.06 -21.62 11.73
C PRO A 30 -0.75 -20.87 13.03
N ASN A 31 0.38 -20.14 13.08
CA ASN A 31 0.81 -19.35 14.24
C ASN A 31 0.68 -17.83 14.02
N ALA A 32 -0.24 -17.40 13.14
CA ALA A 32 -0.42 -15.98 12.78
C ALA A 32 -0.56 -15.06 14.00
N ALA A 33 -1.29 -15.47 15.03
CA ALA A 33 -1.50 -14.65 16.23
C ALA A 33 -0.17 -14.31 16.95
N SER A 34 0.77 -15.26 17.01
CA SER A 34 2.09 -15.05 17.60
C SER A 34 2.93 -14.11 16.73
N LEU A 35 2.93 -14.34 15.41
CA LEU A 35 3.67 -13.51 14.47
C LEU A 35 3.15 -12.08 14.38
N LEU A 36 1.84 -11.86 14.59
CA LEU A 36 1.22 -10.54 14.56
C LEU A 36 1.31 -9.78 15.88
N ASN A 37 1.68 -10.45 16.98
CA ASN A 37 1.72 -9.83 18.30
C ASN A 37 2.70 -8.63 18.32
N GLY A 38 2.23 -7.49 18.85
CA GLY A 38 3.01 -6.25 18.94
C GLY A 38 3.27 -5.53 17.60
N LYS A 39 2.78 -6.03 16.46
CA LYS A 39 3.05 -5.42 15.14
C LYS A 39 2.06 -4.32 14.74
N GLY A 40 0.93 -4.17 15.42
CA GLY A 40 -0.08 -3.14 15.11
C GLY A 40 -0.68 -3.29 13.70
N ALA A 41 -0.97 -2.17 13.04
CA ALA A 41 -1.53 -2.12 11.68
C ALA A 41 -0.49 -2.47 10.59
N ILE A 42 0.12 -3.66 10.68
CA ILE A 42 1.20 -4.08 9.78
C ILE A 42 0.75 -4.21 8.32
N PHE A 43 -0.50 -4.63 8.09
CA PHE A 43 -1.07 -4.77 6.75
C PHE A 43 -1.36 -3.43 6.06
N GLN A 44 -1.35 -2.31 6.79
CA GLN A 44 -1.39 -0.96 6.20
C GLN A 44 -0.01 -0.49 5.72
N ARG A 45 1.07 -1.21 6.06
CA ARG A 45 2.45 -0.83 5.75
C ARG A 45 3.00 -1.81 4.71
N LEU A 46 2.93 -1.40 3.45
CA LEU A 46 3.17 -2.25 2.28
C LEU A 46 4.47 -3.08 2.36
N ASP A 47 5.62 -2.44 2.61
CA ASP A 47 6.91 -3.15 2.75
C ASP A 47 6.91 -4.13 3.95
N HIS A 48 6.42 -3.70 5.11
CA HIS A 48 6.37 -4.54 6.31
C HIS A 48 5.42 -5.73 6.15
N MET A 49 4.34 -5.57 5.38
CA MET A 49 3.44 -6.67 5.04
C MET A 49 4.17 -7.70 4.16
N ALA A 50 4.89 -7.26 3.12
CA ALA A 50 5.66 -8.18 2.29
C ALA A 50 6.76 -8.90 3.10
N ASP A 51 7.47 -8.19 3.98
CA ASP A 51 8.47 -8.80 4.87
C ASP A 51 7.84 -9.84 5.82
N LEU A 52 6.64 -9.57 6.33
CA LEU A 52 5.90 -10.51 7.16
C LEU A 52 5.54 -11.79 6.39
N ILE A 53 5.09 -11.65 5.15
CA ILE A 53 4.73 -12.78 4.27
C ILE A 53 5.96 -13.65 3.97
N VAL A 54 7.09 -13.02 3.64
CA VAL A 54 8.38 -13.74 3.45
C VAL A 54 8.83 -14.43 4.74
N THR A 55 8.71 -13.76 5.89
CA THR A 55 9.05 -14.36 7.19
C THR A 55 8.20 -15.59 7.50
N ALA A 56 6.95 -15.60 7.03
CA ALA A 56 6.05 -16.75 7.11
C ALA A 56 6.31 -17.83 6.04
N SER A 57 7.44 -17.74 5.32
CA SER A 57 7.89 -18.69 4.28
C SER A 57 7.04 -18.72 3.01
N PHE A 58 6.32 -17.65 2.70
CA PHE A 58 5.61 -17.48 1.43
C PHE A 58 6.46 -16.71 0.40
N PRO A 59 6.16 -16.85 -0.90
CA PRO A 59 6.79 -16.04 -1.94
C PRO A 59 6.75 -14.53 -1.67
N ASP A 60 7.81 -13.82 -2.06
CA ASP A 60 7.87 -12.37 -1.91
C ASP A 60 6.96 -11.67 -2.93
N LEU A 61 5.95 -10.96 -2.42
CA LEU A 61 5.02 -10.16 -3.23
C LEU A 61 5.75 -9.18 -4.15
N ARG A 62 6.87 -8.60 -3.73
CA ARG A 62 7.67 -7.67 -4.53
C ARG A 62 8.16 -8.30 -5.83
N THR A 63 8.54 -9.58 -5.75
CA THR A 63 9.03 -10.34 -6.90
C THR A 63 7.86 -10.83 -7.74
N ALA A 64 6.80 -11.35 -7.11
CA ALA A 64 5.63 -11.87 -7.80
C ALA A 64 4.88 -10.79 -8.62
N LEU A 65 4.79 -9.57 -8.09
CA LEU A 65 4.09 -8.45 -8.73
C LEU A 65 4.93 -7.72 -9.78
N GLY A 66 6.25 -7.85 -9.68
CA GLY A 66 7.23 -7.07 -10.46
C GLY A 66 7.53 -5.70 -9.84
N SER A 67 8.79 -5.28 -9.99
CA SER A 67 9.34 -4.07 -9.35
C SER A 67 8.62 -2.78 -9.74
N GLN A 68 8.15 -2.68 -10.99
CA GLN A 68 7.46 -1.48 -11.48
C GLN A 68 6.09 -1.30 -10.81
N THR A 69 5.29 -2.35 -10.71
CA THR A 69 3.98 -2.32 -10.03
C THR A 69 4.17 -2.09 -8.54
N TRP A 70 5.16 -2.73 -7.92
CA TRP A 70 5.49 -2.49 -6.52
C TRP A 70 5.85 -1.03 -6.25
N GLN A 71 6.66 -0.41 -7.11
CA GLN A 71 7.02 0.99 -6.96
C GLN A 71 5.80 1.90 -7.04
N ARG A 72 4.87 1.69 -7.99
CA ARG A 72 3.64 2.49 -8.08
C ARG A 72 2.72 2.32 -6.85
N LEU A 73 2.70 1.13 -6.25
CA LEU A 73 2.01 0.91 -4.97
C LEU A 73 2.67 1.69 -3.83
N LEU A 74 4.01 1.72 -3.75
CA LEU A 74 4.71 2.53 -2.75
C LEU A 74 4.34 4.01 -2.87
N GLU A 75 4.22 4.52 -4.09
CA GLU A 75 3.80 5.89 -4.36
C GLU A 75 2.34 6.14 -3.93
N THR A 76 1.45 5.17 -4.19
CA THR A 76 0.06 5.20 -3.74
C THR A 76 -0.03 5.22 -2.20
N TRP A 77 0.75 4.39 -1.51
CA TRP A 77 0.82 4.36 -0.05
C TRP A 77 1.39 5.66 0.53
N ALA A 78 2.41 6.24 -0.12
CA ALA A 78 2.95 7.53 0.26
C ALA A 78 1.93 8.66 0.08
N ALA A 79 1.16 8.65 -1.02
CA ALA A 79 0.08 9.61 -1.24
C ALA A 79 -1.01 9.48 -0.17
N ARG A 80 -1.42 8.25 0.17
CA ARG A 80 -2.37 8.00 1.28
C ARG A 80 -1.84 8.56 2.61
N HIS A 81 -0.58 8.31 2.95
CA HIS A 81 0.06 8.90 4.14
C HIS A 81 -0.09 10.43 4.17
N VAL A 82 0.22 11.09 3.06
CA VAL A 82 0.10 12.55 2.95
C VAL A 82 -1.33 13.04 3.19
N PHE A 83 -2.34 12.39 2.60
CA PHE A 83 -3.74 12.80 2.78
C PHE A 83 -4.30 12.47 4.16
N THR A 84 -4.01 11.29 4.70
CA THR A 84 -4.57 10.83 5.98
C THR A 84 -3.86 11.46 7.19
N HIS A 85 -2.56 11.75 7.10
CA HIS A 85 -1.77 12.17 8.27
C HIS A 85 -1.23 13.60 8.20
N ASN A 86 -1.21 14.23 7.02
CA ASN A 86 -0.64 15.57 6.86
C ASN A 86 -1.58 16.51 6.09
N ASP A 87 -2.89 16.26 6.12
CA ASP A 87 -3.93 17.07 5.44
C ASP A 87 -3.66 17.31 3.94
N GLY A 88 -2.98 16.38 3.29
CA GLY A 88 -2.59 16.46 1.90
C GLY A 88 -1.32 17.29 1.64
N ILE A 89 -0.60 17.71 2.68
CA ILE A 89 0.65 18.45 2.59
C ILE A 89 1.83 17.47 2.46
N VAL A 90 2.70 17.68 1.49
CA VAL A 90 3.88 16.86 1.24
C VAL A 90 4.90 17.08 2.35
N ASP A 91 5.44 15.98 2.90
CA ASP A 91 6.51 15.97 3.89
C ASP A 91 7.77 15.26 3.36
N GLU A 92 8.83 15.25 4.16
CA GLU A 92 10.09 14.57 3.82
C GLU A 92 9.90 13.06 3.63
N LYS A 93 8.97 12.43 4.39
CA LYS A 93 8.70 11.00 4.31
C LYS A 93 8.16 10.63 2.93
N TYR A 94 7.26 11.45 2.38
CA TYR A 94 6.76 11.29 1.03
C TYR A 94 7.88 11.39 -0.01
N LEU A 95 8.74 12.41 0.07
CA LEU A 95 9.81 12.63 -0.91
C LEU A 95 10.86 11.51 -0.90
N ILE A 96 11.13 10.93 0.27
CA ILE A 96 12.00 9.74 0.39
C ILE A 96 11.38 8.53 -0.32
N LYS A 97 10.06 8.34 -0.20
CA LYS A 97 9.35 7.20 -0.81
C LYS A 97 9.04 7.40 -2.29
N VAL A 98 8.95 8.65 -2.75
CA VAL A 98 8.65 9.01 -4.14
C VAL A 98 9.72 9.97 -4.70
N PRO A 99 10.96 9.48 -4.89
CA PRO A 99 12.10 10.33 -5.29
C PRO A 99 11.95 10.92 -6.70
N GLY A 100 11.09 10.35 -7.55
CA GLY A 100 10.77 10.89 -8.87
C GLY A 100 9.67 11.96 -8.87
N SER A 101 9.09 12.28 -7.71
CA SER A 101 8.04 13.29 -7.61
C SER A 101 8.57 14.69 -7.92
N SER A 102 7.82 15.47 -8.69
CA SER A 102 8.09 16.90 -8.86
C SER A 102 7.52 17.76 -7.73
N ALA A 103 6.86 17.16 -6.73
CA ALA A 103 6.28 17.88 -5.61
C ALA A 103 7.37 18.39 -4.64
N GLN A 104 7.05 19.45 -3.91
CA GLN A 104 7.96 20.06 -2.93
C GLN A 104 7.44 19.89 -1.50
N ASN A 105 8.36 19.86 -0.53
CA ASN A 105 8.00 19.85 0.89
C ASN A 105 7.13 21.09 1.23
N GLY A 106 6.03 20.88 1.95
CA GLY A 106 5.05 21.91 2.28
C GLY A 106 4.03 22.20 1.18
N GLN A 107 4.17 21.62 -0.02
CA GLN A 107 3.19 21.76 -1.10
C GLN A 107 1.99 20.83 -0.85
N ARG A 108 0.79 21.27 -1.24
CA ARG A 108 -0.35 20.36 -1.30
C ARG A 108 -0.22 19.39 -2.47
N LEU A 109 -0.27 18.09 -2.18
CA LEU A 109 -0.24 17.04 -3.18
C LEU A 109 -1.50 17.10 -4.05
N VAL A 110 -1.32 17.00 -5.37
CA VAL A 110 -2.41 16.99 -6.34
C VAL A 110 -2.51 15.60 -6.94
N LEU A 111 -3.64 14.92 -6.73
CA LEU A 111 -3.96 13.68 -7.42
C LEU A 111 -4.56 13.97 -8.78
N THR A 112 -4.13 13.20 -9.77
CA THR A 112 -4.71 13.18 -11.11
C THR A 112 -5.59 11.95 -11.31
N GLU A 113 -6.47 11.98 -12.31
CA GLU A 113 -7.26 10.81 -12.68
C GLU A 113 -6.38 9.59 -13.02
N THR A 114 -5.29 9.80 -13.75
CA THR A 114 -4.34 8.74 -14.13
C THR A 114 -3.72 8.07 -12.90
N MET A 115 -3.36 8.85 -11.88
CA MET A 115 -2.83 8.31 -10.62
C MET A 115 -3.87 7.45 -9.90
N CYS A 116 -5.13 7.90 -9.85
CA CYS A 116 -6.20 7.12 -9.22
C CYS A 116 -6.51 5.83 -9.97
N ARG A 117 -6.53 5.85 -11.30
CA ARG A 117 -6.74 4.64 -12.11
C ARG A 117 -5.59 3.65 -11.91
N SER A 118 -4.36 4.13 -11.94
CA SER A 118 -3.18 3.29 -11.69
C SER A 118 -3.22 2.67 -10.29
N ALA A 119 -3.59 3.46 -9.26
CA ALA A 119 -3.74 2.95 -7.90
C ALA A 119 -4.79 1.83 -7.79
N LEU A 120 -5.91 1.94 -8.52
CA LEU A 120 -6.94 0.89 -8.56
C LEU A 120 -6.43 -0.38 -9.25
N ASP A 121 -5.79 -0.24 -10.42
CA ASP A 121 -5.28 -1.37 -11.19
C ASP A 121 -4.15 -2.10 -10.43
N ASP A 122 -3.24 -1.34 -9.83
CA ASP A 122 -2.11 -1.88 -9.07
C ASP A 122 -2.58 -2.57 -7.78
N ALA A 123 -3.57 -2.01 -7.08
CA ALA A 123 -4.12 -2.63 -5.89
C ALA A 123 -4.94 -3.88 -6.21
N LYS A 124 -5.65 -3.90 -7.34
CA LYS A 124 -6.28 -5.11 -7.85
C LYS A 124 -5.24 -6.20 -8.09
N ALA A 125 -4.16 -5.89 -8.80
CA ALA A 125 -3.08 -6.84 -9.06
C ALA A 125 -2.45 -7.36 -7.75
N LEU A 126 -2.27 -6.48 -6.76
CA LEU A 126 -1.79 -6.87 -5.43
C LEU A 126 -2.76 -7.83 -4.72
N CYS A 127 -4.06 -7.56 -4.77
CA CYS A 127 -5.09 -8.44 -4.21
C CYS A 127 -5.08 -9.82 -4.88
N GLU A 128 -5.00 -9.87 -6.20
CA GLU A 128 -4.90 -11.13 -6.96
C GLU A 128 -3.63 -11.91 -6.57
N THR A 129 -2.50 -11.22 -6.48
CA THR A 129 -1.23 -11.83 -6.08
C THR A 129 -1.23 -12.30 -4.62
N LEU A 130 -1.87 -11.57 -3.71
CA LEU A 130 -2.06 -12.00 -2.32
C LEU A 130 -2.85 -13.31 -2.26
N VAL A 131 -3.90 -13.44 -3.07
CA VAL A 131 -4.69 -14.67 -3.17
C VAL A 131 -3.83 -15.82 -3.68
N ASP A 132 -3.04 -15.60 -4.73
CA ASP A 132 -2.18 -16.64 -5.32
C ASP A 132 -1.02 -17.06 -4.40
N VAL A 133 -0.50 -16.13 -3.60
CA VAL A 133 0.63 -16.37 -2.69
C VAL A 133 0.19 -17.02 -1.38
N LEU A 134 -1.01 -16.71 -0.87
CA LEU A 134 -1.45 -17.13 0.47
C LEU A 134 -2.56 -18.20 0.46
N ARG A 135 -3.05 -18.65 -0.70
CA ARG A 135 -3.94 -19.82 -0.80
C ARG A 135 -3.17 -21.07 -1.19
#